data_AF-A0A6I3WQN2-F1
#
_entry.id   AF-A0A6I3WQN2-F1
#
_cell.length_a   1.000
_cell.length_b   1.000
_cell.length_c   1.000
_cell.angle_alpha   90.00
_cell.angle_beta   90.00
_cell.angle_gamma   90.00
#
_symmetry.space_group_name_H-M   'P 1'
#
loop_
_entity.id
_entity.type
_entity.pdbx_description
1 polymer ?
#
loop_
_entity_poly.entity_id
_entity_poly.type
_entity_poly.pdbx_seq_one_letter_code
_entity_poly.pdbx_strand_id
1 'polypeptide(L)' 'MHGSAGGQLDAVLIPRYDKHTVSGGEHKGSEVHQVFGTWSGRLRTDDGLTLEFSGMQGFAEEARQRW' A
#
# COMPACT_ATOMS: atom_id res chain seq x y z
N MET A 1 -6.87 -0.91 -29.16
CA MET A 1 -7.57 -0.11 -28.14
C MET A 1 -6.73 -0.15 -26.88
N HIS A 2 -6.18 0.98 -26.43
CA HIS A 2 -5.43 1.07 -25.18
C HIS A 2 -6.45 1.52 -24.10
N GLY A 3 -6.95 0.58 -23.31
CA GLY A 3 -7.80 0.90 -22.16
C GLY A 3 -6.97 1.59 -21.09
N SER A 4 -7.45 2.69 -20.52
CA SER A 4 -6.77 3.38 -19.43
C SER A 4 -6.51 2.43 -18.25
N ALA A 5 -5.29 2.45 -17.70
CA ALA A 5 -4.78 1.59 -16.60
C ALA A 5 -5.45 1.80 -15.22
N GLY A 6 -6.65 2.36 -15.18
CA GLY A 6 -7.40 2.60 -13.94
C GLY A 6 -8.28 1.40 -13.58
N GLY A 7 -8.31 1.02 -12.30
CA GLY A 7 -9.25 0.03 -11.76
C GLY A 7 -8.90 -1.43 -12.05
N GLN A 8 -7.64 -1.75 -12.38
CA GLN A 8 -7.20 -3.15 -12.45
C GLN A 8 -7.07 -3.78 -11.07
N LEU A 9 -6.71 -3.01 -10.05
CA LEU A 9 -6.59 -3.47 -8.68
C LEU A 9 -7.63 -2.77 -7.81
N ASP A 10 -8.44 -3.57 -7.13
CA ASP A 10 -9.27 -3.15 -6.01
C ASP A 10 -8.83 -3.97 -4.81
N ALA A 11 -8.37 -3.32 -3.74
CA ALA A 11 -7.78 -4.00 -2.60
C ALA A 11 -7.97 -3.21 -1.31
N VAL A 12 -8.25 -3.93 -0.23
CA VAL A 12 -8.34 -3.41 1.13
C VAL A 12 -7.26 -4.04 1.99
N LEU A 13 -6.52 -3.20 2.71
CA LEU A 13 -5.65 -3.64 3.79
C LEU A 13 -6.46 -3.69 5.10
N ILE A 14 -6.40 -4.82 5.79
CA ILE A 14 -6.87 -4.95 7.17
C ILE A 14 -5.63 -4.80 8.07
N PRO A 15 -5.44 -3.65 8.75
CA PRO A 15 -4.25 -3.39 9.57
C PRO A 15 -4.17 -4.30 10.79
N ARG A 16 -2.94 -4.62 11.21
CA ARG A 16 -2.65 -5.31 12.47
C ARG A 16 -1.55 -4.67 13.29
N TYR A 17 -0.61 -3.97 12.67
CA TYR A 17 0.50 -3.33 13.37
C TYR A 17 0.98 -2.08 12.63
N ASP A 18 1.01 -0.93 13.30
CA ASP A 18 1.65 0.28 12.79
C ASP A 18 3.04 0.43 13.40
N LYS A 19 4.07 0.36 12.56
CA LYS A 19 5.43 0.72 12.93
C LYS A 19 5.64 2.19 12.61
N HIS A 20 5.48 3.02 13.62
CA HIS A 20 5.79 4.45 13.54
C HIS A 20 7.27 4.71 13.84
N THR A 21 7.97 5.36 12.91
CA THR A 21 9.38 5.71 13.06
C THR A 21 9.57 7.20 12.78
N VAL A 22 10.18 7.91 13.72
CA VAL A 22 10.62 9.30 13.55
C VAL A 22 12.13 9.34 13.64
N SER A 23 12.78 9.99 12.68
CA SER A 23 14.22 10.18 12.67
C SER A 23 14.59 11.56 12.14
N GLY A 24 15.51 12.26 12.80
CA GLY A 24 15.92 13.61 12.41
C GLY A 24 16.35 14.49 13.59
N GLY A 25 16.85 15.68 13.27
CA GLY A 25 17.19 16.76 14.22
C GLY A 25 16.47 18.06 13.88
N GLU A 26 16.81 19.17 14.55
CA GLU A 26 16.09 20.47 14.46
C GLU A 26 15.74 20.92 13.03
N HIS A 27 16.59 20.65 12.03
CA HIS A 27 16.45 21.16 10.67
C HIS A 27 15.98 20.14 9.62
N LYS A 28 16.19 18.84 9.84
CA LYS A 28 15.86 17.77 8.88
C LYS A 28 15.23 16.59 9.61
N GLY A 29 14.21 16.00 9.01
CA GLY A 29 13.59 14.83 9.61
C GLY A 29 12.65 14.08 8.67
N SER A 30 12.41 12.83 9.05
CA SER A 30 11.51 11.91 8.41
C SER A 30 10.54 11.34 9.45
N GLU A 31 9.28 11.26 9.07
CA GLU A 31 8.24 10.54 9.81
C GLU A 31 7.68 9.46 8.89
N VAL A 32 7.70 8.21 9.35
CA VAL A 32 7.24 7.05 8.57
C VAL A 32 6.23 6.25 9.39
N HIS A 33 5.06 6.02 8.82
CA HIS A 33 4.08 5.05 9.30
C HIS A 33 4.08 3.85 8.36
N GLN A 34 4.54 2.70 8.85
CA GLN A 34 4.50 1.45 8.11
C GLN A 34 3.43 0.54 8.73
N VAL A 35 2.27 0.48 8.06
CA VAL A 35 1.08 -0.22 8.54
C VAL A 35 1.05 -1.62 7.94
N PHE A 36 1.39 -2.62 8.74
CA PHE A 36 1.38 -4.04 8.39
C PHE A 36 0.00 -4.66 8.62
N GLY A 37 -0.36 -5.60 7.76
CA GLY A 37 -1.63 -6.32 7.86
C GLY A 37 -1.79 -7.36 6.76
N THR A 38 -3.03 -7.66 6.43
CA THR A 38 -3.36 -8.56 5.30
C THR A 38 -4.22 -7.86 4.28
N TRP A 39 -3.90 -8.04 3.01
CA TRP A 39 -4.64 -7.55 1.87
C TRP A 39 -5.66 -8.58 1.38
N SER A 40 -6.81 -8.07 0.94
CA SER A 40 -7.80 -8.84 0.18
C SER A 40 -8.36 -7.97 -0.93
N GLY A 41 -8.71 -8.58 -2.05
CA GLY A 41 -9.19 -7.84 -3.21
C GLY A 41 -9.16 -8.63 -4.50
N ARG A 42 -9.23 -7.90 -5.60
CA ARG A 42 -9.31 -8.41 -6.96
C ARG A 42 -8.29 -7.71 -7.86
N LEU A 43 -7.63 -8.49 -8.70
CA LEU A 43 -6.84 -8.03 -9.84
C LEU A 43 -7.55 -8.41 -11.14
N ARG A 44 -7.71 -7.45 -12.05
CA ARG A 44 -8.12 -7.66 -13.43
C ARG A 44 -6.93 -7.45 -14.36
N THR A 45 -6.54 -8.48 -15.08
CA THR A 45 -5.44 -8.44 -16.05
C THR A 45 -5.90 -7.81 -17.37
N ASP A 46 -4.94 -7.47 -18.24
CA ASP A 46 -5.21 -6.83 -19.53
C ASP A 46 -5.98 -7.74 -20.51
N ASP A 47 -5.83 -9.06 -20.37
CA ASP A 47 -6.55 -10.08 -21.14
C ASP A 47 -7.92 -10.44 -20.53
N GLY A 48 -8.34 -9.73 -19.47
CA GLY A 48 -9.66 -9.84 -18.87
C GLY A 48 -9.80 -10.90 -17.77
N LEU A 49 -8.74 -11.65 -17.46
CA LEU A 49 -8.73 -12.55 -16.31
C LEU A 49 -8.93 -11.77 -15.01
N THR A 50 -9.68 -12.38 -14.10
CA THR A 50 -9.96 -11.86 -12.78
C THR A 50 -9.41 -12.81 -11.73
N LEU A 51 -8.55 -12.28 -10.87
CA LEU A 51 -7.93 -13.00 -9.77
C LEU A 51 -8.41 -12.40 -8.44
N GLU A 52 -9.10 -13.20 -7.65
CA GLU A 52 -9.45 -12.88 -6.27
C GLU A 52 -8.28 -13.32 -5.36
N PHE A 53 -7.93 -12.49 -4.39
CA PHE A 53 -6.94 -12.83 -3.38
C PHE A 53 -7.42 -12.41 -2.00
N SER A 54 -7.01 -13.17 -0.97
CA SER A 54 -7.34 -12.88 0.41
C SER A 54 -6.21 -13.32 1.34
N GLY A 55 -6.10 -12.63 2.48
CA GLY A 55 -5.11 -12.97 3.51
C GLY A 55 -3.64 -12.74 3.10
N MET A 56 -3.39 -12.00 2.02
CA MET A 56 -2.03 -11.77 1.53
C MET A 56 -1.27 -10.84 2.49
N GLN A 57 -0.18 -11.32 3.07
CA GLN A 57 0.63 -10.52 3.99
C GLN A 57 1.27 -9.32 3.25
N GLY A 58 1.21 -8.14 3.85
CA GLY A 58 1.85 -6.94 3.30
C GLY A 58 1.79 -5.74 4.23
N PHE A 59 2.09 -4.56 3.68
CA PHE A 59 2.01 -3.28 4.38
C PHE A 59 1.62 -2.14 3.44
N ALA A 60 1.15 -1.04 4.00
CA ALA A 60 1.08 0.27 3.38
C ALA A 60 2.05 1.22 4.11
N GLU A 61 2.66 2.17 3.40
CA GLU A 61 3.61 3.11 3.98
C GLU A 61 3.24 4.55 3.65
N GLU A 62 3.24 5.40 4.67
CA GLU A 62 3.24 6.86 4.52
C GLU A 62 4.58 7.40 5.02
N ALA A 63 5.35 8.03 4.13
CA ALA A 63 6.64 8.63 4.46
C ALA A 63 6.61 10.14 4.19
N ARG A 64 6.79 10.93 5.24
CA ARG A 64 6.86 12.39 5.20
C ARG A 64 8.30 12.83 5.40
N GLN A 65 8.83 13.58 4.44
CA GLN A 65 10.22 14.02 4.43
C GLN A 65 10.29 15.55 4.49
N ARG A 66 11.12 16.08 5.39
CA ARG A 66 11.48 17.50 5.44
C ARG A 66 12.95 17.65 5.09
N TRP A 67 13.20 18.31 3.95
CA TRP A 67 14.52 18.49 3.34
C TRP A 67 15.18 19.81 3.73
#